data_AF-K1TV10-F1
#
_entry.id   AF-K1TV10-F1
#
_cell.length_a   1.000
_cell.length_b   1.000
_cell.length_c   1.000
_cell.angle_alpha   90.00
_cell.angle_beta   90.00
_cell.angle_gamma   90.00
#
_symmetry.space_group_name_H-M   'P 1'
#
loop_
_entity.id
_entity.type
_entity.pdbx_description
1 polymer ?
#
loop_
_entity_poly.entity_id
_entity_poly.type
_entity_poly.pdbx_seq_one_letter_code
_entity_poly.pdbx_strand_id
1 'polypeptide(L)'
;MERKNQLIRPAVANVDQAMIVFAVKKPNPNLNLLDRFLVMMEFQNIETIICFNKTDIGDDDYMNQLQTIYQKAGYKVMFASATKEQGVDKIKKMLKGKSTVFAGPSGVGKSSMLNALTKDYKMETGAISEKIGRGKHTTRHSEIFNIDSNSYVF
;
A
#
# COMPACT_ATOMS: atom_id res chain seq x y z
N MET A 1 6.81 -22.29 14.53
CA MET A 1 7.23 -20.93 14.91
C MET A 1 5.99 -20.15 15.36
N GLU A 2 6.13 -19.33 16.39
CA GLU A 2 5.08 -18.43 16.87
C GLU A 2 4.85 -17.28 15.88
N ARG A 3 3.63 -16.74 15.80
CA ARG A 3 3.32 -15.62 14.90
C ARG A 3 3.82 -14.31 15.50
N LYS A 4 4.56 -13.52 14.73
CA LYS A 4 4.98 -12.15 15.11
C LYS A 4 3.79 -11.19 15.23
N ASN A 5 2.84 -11.29 14.30
CA ASN A 5 1.61 -10.49 14.26
C ASN A 5 0.57 -11.16 13.37
N GLN A 6 -0.68 -10.70 13.43
CA GLN A 6 -1.76 -11.21 12.57
C GLN A 6 -2.84 -10.15 12.29
N LEU A 7 -3.20 -9.99 11.02
CA LEU A 7 -4.38 -9.23 10.61
C LEU A 7 -5.53 -10.18 10.27
N ILE A 8 -6.75 -9.77 10.62
CA ILE A 8 -7.98 -10.50 10.25
C ILE A 8 -8.43 -10.11 8.84
N ARG A 9 -8.20 -8.86 8.43
CA ARG A 9 -8.60 -8.32 7.12
C ARG A 9 -7.53 -7.35 6.57
N PRO A 10 -6.78 -7.72 5.52
CA PRO A 10 -6.72 -9.06 4.93
C PRO A 10 -6.18 -10.09 5.95
N ALA A 11 -6.49 -11.38 5.75
CA ALA A 11 -6.03 -12.44 6.64
C ALA A 11 -4.56 -12.74 6.32
N VAL A 12 -3.64 -12.18 7.11
CA VAL A 12 -2.18 -12.30 6.91
C VAL A 12 -1.47 -12.32 8.25
N ALA A 13 -0.30 -12.94 8.33
CA ALA A 13 0.50 -13.03 9.54
C ALA A 13 1.98 -12.91 9.21
N ASN A 14 2.80 -12.58 10.21
CA ASN A 14 4.26 -12.43 10.07
C ASN A 14 4.66 -11.36 9.05
N VAL A 15 3.97 -10.23 9.05
CA VAL A 15 4.25 -9.11 8.15
C VAL A 15 5.19 -8.12 8.83
N ASP A 16 6.08 -7.50 8.05
CA ASP A 16 7.05 -6.55 8.58
C ASP A 16 6.49 -5.14 8.64
N GLN A 17 5.67 -4.78 7.66
CA GLN A 17 5.09 -3.44 7.56
C GLN A 17 3.74 -3.45 6.86
N ALA A 18 3.00 -2.36 7.03
CA ALA A 18 1.77 -2.05 6.31
C ALA A 18 1.94 -0.76 5.52
N MET A 19 1.49 -0.77 4.27
CA MET A 19 1.31 0.43 3.45
C MET A 19 -0.17 0.72 3.31
N ILE A 20 -0.63 1.77 4.01
CA ILE A 20 -2.02 2.21 3.98
C ILE A 20 -2.21 3.20 2.83
N VAL A 21 -2.87 2.76 1.77
CA VAL A 21 -3.02 3.51 0.53
C VAL A 21 -4.36 4.25 0.52
N PHE A 22 -4.31 5.56 0.37
CA PHE A 22 -5.47 6.43 0.13
C PHE A 22 -5.24 7.26 -1.13
N ALA A 23 -6.31 7.68 -1.81
CA ALA A 23 -6.16 8.66 -2.90
C ALA A 23 -6.19 10.08 -2.32
N VAL A 24 -5.44 11.00 -2.91
CA VAL A 24 -5.46 12.42 -2.50
C VAL A 24 -6.79 13.12 -2.82
N LYS A 25 -7.52 12.66 -3.84
CA LYS A 25 -8.73 13.37 -4.32
C LYS A 25 -9.86 12.49 -4.86
N LYS A 26 -9.58 11.43 -5.64
CA LYS A 26 -10.63 10.60 -6.24
C LYS A 26 -10.44 9.11 -5.94
N PRO A 27 -11.14 8.54 -4.95
CA PRO A 27 -12.11 9.20 -4.04
C PRO A 27 -11.43 10.16 -3.06
N ASN A 28 -12.20 11.08 -2.47
CA ASN A 28 -11.71 11.92 -1.38
C ASN A 28 -11.27 11.01 -0.23
N PRO A 29 -10.12 11.28 0.41
CA PRO A 29 -9.64 10.43 1.49
C PRO A 29 -10.55 10.57 2.71
N ASN A 30 -11.12 9.45 3.16
CA ASN A 30 -11.81 9.38 4.44
C ASN A 30 -10.77 9.24 5.57
N LEU A 31 -10.40 10.37 6.18
CA LEU A 31 -9.34 10.41 7.19
C LEU A 31 -9.71 9.63 8.46
N ASN A 32 -10.98 9.63 8.88
CA ASN A 32 -11.44 8.78 9.99
C ASN A 32 -11.20 7.27 9.73
N LEU A 33 -11.33 6.84 8.47
CA LEU A 33 -11.02 5.47 8.10
C LEU A 33 -9.51 5.21 8.05
N LEU A 34 -8.71 6.18 7.62
CA LEU A 34 -7.26 6.11 7.70
C LEU A 34 -6.82 5.93 9.16
N ASP A 35 -7.31 6.76 10.07
CA ASP A 35 -7.00 6.67 11.50
C ASP A 35 -7.34 5.30 12.09
N ARG A 36 -8.48 4.72 11.69
CA ARG A 36 -8.84 3.35 12.09
C ARG A 36 -7.82 2.32 11.60
N PHE A 37 -7.32 2.44 10.37
CA PHE A 37 -6.25 1.57 9.90
C PHE A 37 -4.98 1.76 10.72
N LEU A 38 -4.59 3.00 11.02
CA LEU A 38 -3.40 3.30 11.82
C LEU A 38 -3.49 2.64 13.20
N VAL A 39 -4.60 2.84 13.92
CA VAL A 39 -4.85 2.21 15.22
C VAL A 39 -4.80 0.68 15.13
N MET A 40 -5.37 0.08 14.08
CA MET A 40 -5.32 -1.38 13.87
C MET A 40 -3.90 -1.91 13.68
N MET A 41 -3.05 -1.20 12.94
CA MET A 41 -1.67 -1.63 12.69
C MET A 41 -0.79 -1.43 13.92
N GLU A 42 -0.95 -0.32 14.65
CA GLU A 42 -0.27 -0.07 15.92
C GLU A 42 -0.61 -1.14 16.96
N PHE A 43 -1.89 -1.51 17.09
CA PHE A 43 -2.33 -2.58 17.99
C PHE A 43 -1.68 -3.93 17.67
N GLN A 44 -1.30 -4.15 16.41
CA GLN A 44 -0.61 -5.36 15.94
C GLN A 44 0.92 -5.22 15.91
N ASN A 45 1.47 -4.09 16.39
CA ASN A 45 2.89 -3.75 16.33
C ASN A 45 3.47 -3.87 14.90
N ILE A 46 2.74 -3.37 13.91
CA ILE A 46 3.15 -3.36 12.50
C ILE A 46 3.66 -1.96 12.12
N GLU A 47 4.90 -1.88 11.61
CA GLU A 47 5.45 -0.63 11.09
C GLU A 47 4.55 -0.09 9.97
N THR A 48 4.07 1.15 10.09
CA THR A 48 3.03 1.66 9.19
C THR A 48 3.50 2.85 8.37
N ILE A 49 3.24 2.80 7.07
CA ILE A 49 3.54 3.85 6.09
C ILE A 49 2.23 4.28 5.46
N ILE A 50 1.97 5.59 5.46
CA ILE A 50 0.81 6.18 4.77
C ILE A 50 1.24 6.52 3.35
N CYS A 51 0.52 6.01 2.35
CA CYS A 51 0.73 6.34 0.95
C CYS A 51 -0.49 7.07 0.39
N PHE A 52 -0.35 8.37 0.16
CA PHE A 52 -1.32 9.17 -0.59
C PHE A 52 -1.02 9.08 -2.09
N ASN A 53 -1.81 8.26 -2.78
CA ASN A 53 -1.70 7.99 -4.21
C ASN A 53 -2.53 8.98 -5.05
N LYS A 54 -2.31 8.95 -6.37
CA LYS A 54 -2.97 9.80 -7.39
C LYS A 54 -2.62 11.28 -7.27
N THR A 55 -1.38 11.59 -6.92
CA THR A 55 -0.88 12.96 -6.80
C THR A 55 -1.01 13.76 -8.09
N ASP A 56 -1.09 13.09 -9.24
CA ASP A 56 -1.33 13.69 -10.56
C ASP A 56 -2.66 14.45 -10.69
N ILE A 57 -3.59 14.24 -9.75
CA ILE A 57 -4.86 14.98 -9.67
C ILE A 57 -5.04 15.67 -8.31
N GLY A 58 -3.97 15.76 -7.52
CA GLY A 58 -3.96 16.36 -6.19
C GLY A 58 -3.91 17.88 -6.20
N ASP A 59 -4.06 18.45 -5.01
CA ASP A 59 -3.84 19.87 -4.72
C ASP A 59 -2.66 19.97 -3.75
N ASP A 60 -1.68 20.82 -4.05
CA ASP A 60 -0.41 20.87 -3.30
C ASP A 60 -0.62 21.31 -1.85
N ASP A 61 -1.49 22.30 -1.63
CA ASP A 61 -1.79 22.79 -0.27
C ASP A 61 -2.45 21.70 0.57
N TYR A 62 -3.43 20.98 0.00
CA TYR A 62 -4.06 19.86 0.69
C TYR A 62 -3.07 18.71 0.97
N MET A 63 -2.18 18.38 0.03
CA MET A 63 -1.13 17.37 0.25
C MET A 63 -0.17 17.79 1.37
N ASN A 64 0.24 19.07 1.41
CA ASN A 64 1.07 19.62 2.47
C ASN A 64 0.38 19.57 3.84
N GLN A 65 -0.93 19.83 3.90
CA GLN A 65 -1.73 19.68 5.12
C GLN A 65 -1.77 18.24 5.60
N LEU A 66 -2.08 17.28 4.71
CA LEU A 66 -2.07 15.85 5.04
C LEU A 66 -0.70 15.41 5.55
N GLN A 67 0.37 15.81 4.86
CA GLN A 67 1.73 15.50 5.29
C GLN A 67 2.01 16.01 6.70
N THR A 68 1.69 17.28 6.95
CA THR A 68 1.95 17.94 8.24
C THR A 68 1.21 17.25 9.38
N ILE A 69 -0.07 16.91 9.19
CA ILE A 69 -0.90 16.25 10.20
C ILE A 69 -0.26 14.91 10.61
N TYR A 70 -0.01 14.03 9.64
CA TYR A 70 0.41 12.66 9.94
C TYR A 70 1.90 12.54 10.29
N GLN A 71 2.78 13.40 9.75
CA GLN A 71 4.18 13.45 10.17
C GLN A 71 4.32 13.95 11.62
N LYS A 72 3.53 14.95 12.03
CA LYS A 72 3.49 15.40 13.44
C LYS A 72 2.97 14.32 14.38
N ALA A 73 2.10 13.43 13.88
CA ALA A 73 1.64 12.25 14.61
C ALA A 73 2.67 11.10 14.63
N GLY A 74 3.84 11.25 14.00
CA GLY A 74 4.92 10.26 14.00
C GLY A 74 4.90 9.27 12.84
N TYR A 75 3.98 9.40 11.89
CA TYR A 75 3.87 8.49 10.76
C TYR A 75 4.76 8.87 9.58
N LYS A 76 5.28 7.85 8.90
CA LYS A 76 5.90 8.02 7.59
C LYS A 76 4.82 8.29 6.55
N VAL A 77 4.91 9.42 5.86
CA VAL A 77 3.96 9.82 4.80
C VAL A 77 4.68 9.85 3.47
N MET A 78 4.08 9.21 2.47
CA MET A 78 4.55 9.14 1.10
C MET A 78 3.47 9.62 0.14
N PHE A 79 3.92 10.28 -0.94
CA PHE A 79 3.07 10.71 -2.04
C PHE A 79 3.51 9.99 -3.31
N ALA A 80 2.53 9.52 -4.08
CA ALA A 80 2.80 8.79 -5.31
C ALA A 80 1.70 9.00 -6.36
N SER A 81 2.07 8.80 -7.62
CA SER A 81 1.13 8.56 -8.70
C SER A 81 1.53 7.28 -9.39
N ALA A 82 0.80 6.20 -9.12
CA ALA A 82 1.05 4.90 -9.75
C ALA A 82 0.95 4.97 -11.29
N THR A 83 0.03 5.79 -11.82
CA THR A 83 -0.20 5.95 -13.26
C THR A 83 0.87 6.79 -13.95
N LYS A 84 1.51 7.72 -13.22
CA LYS A 84 2.64 8.51 -13.70
C LYS A 84 4.00 7.95 -13.25
N GLU A 85 3.99 6.80 -12.57
CA GLU A 85 5.15 6.15 -11.96
C GLU A 85 5.95 7.08 -11.00
N GLN A 86 5.31 8.14 -10.49
CA GLN A 86 5.93 9.08 -9.55
C GLN A 86 5.95 8.48 -8.15
N GLY A 87 7.11 8.50 -7.49
CA GLY A 87 7.29 7.99 -6.13
C GLY A 87 7.38 6.45 -6.04
N VAL A 88 7.14 5.73 -7.14
CA VAL A 88 7.17 4.25 -7.19
C VAL A 88 8.54 3.70 -6.80
N ASP A 89 9.64 4.28 -7.30
CA ASP A 89 11.00 3.85 -6.92
C ASP A 89 11.30 4.02 -5.44
N LYS A 90 10.79 5.10 -4.83
CA LYS A 90 10.94 5.32 -3.39
C LYS A 90 10.18 4.26 -2.60
N ILE A 91 8.94 3.95 -3.02
CA ILE A 91 8.16 2.85 -2.44
C ILE A 91 8.92 1.53 -2.59
N LYS A 92 9.40 1.19 -3.79
CA LYS A 92 10.16 -0.05 -4.06
C LYS A 92 11.36 -0.21 -3.11
N LYS A 93 12.11 0.87 -2.86
CA LYS A 93 13.21 0.89 -1.88
C LYS A 93 12.74 0.60 -0.44
N MET A 94 11.57 1.10 -0.03
CA MET A 94 11.00 0.83 1.30
C MET A 94 10.47 -0.60 1.45
N LEU A 95 10.05 -1.22 0.35
CA LEU A 95 9.56 -2.61 0.34
C LEU A 95 10.70 -3.64 0.34
N LYS A 96 11.93 -3.22 0.01
CA LYS A 96 13.07 -4.10 -0.20
C LYS A 96 13.35 -4.98 1.02
N GLY A 97 13.30 -6.30 0.82
CA GLY A 97 13.59 -7.31 1.84
C GLY A 97 12.49 -7.47 2.91
N LYS A 98 11.28 -6.96 2.67
CA LYS A 98 10.18 -6.94 3.64
C LYS A 98 8.91 -7.60 3.12
N SER A 99 8.15 -8.19 4.05
CA SER A 99 6.75 -8.59 3.84
C SER A 99 5.83 -7.41 4.13
N THR A 100 5.10 -6.92 3.13
CA THR A 100 4.31 -5.68 3.23
C THR A 100 2.83 -5.89 2.91
N VAL A 101 1.93 -5.46 3.78
CA VAL A 101 0.49 -5.52 3.50
C VAL A 101 0.03 -4.22 2.84
N PHE A 102 -0.66 -4.30 1.72
CA PHE A 102 -1.35 -3.17 1.12
C PHE A 102 -2.79 -3.11 1.61
N ALA A 103 -3.11 -2.07 2.39
CA ALA A 103 -4.46 -1.84 2.90
C ALA A 103 -5.02 -0.50 2.42
N GLY A 104 -6.34 -0.36 2.49
CA GLY A 104 -7.03 0.88 2.16
C GLY A 104 -8.31 0.66 1.35
N PRO A 105 -9.13 1.71 1.15
CA PRO A 105 -10.42 1.60 0.47
C PRO A 105 -10.34 1.11 -0.99
N SER A 106 -11.47 0.69 -1.54
CA SER A 106 -11.55 0.42 -2.98
C SER A 106 -11.32 1.70 -3.80
N GLY A 107 -10.77 1.56 -5.02
CA GLY A 107 -10.59 2.68 -5.95
C GLY A 107 -9.43 3.64 -5.65
N VAL A 108 -8.69 3.46 -4.54
CA VAL A 108 -7.53 4.31 -4.18
C VAL A 108 -6.26 4.03 -5.01
N GLY A 109 -6.25 2.94 -5.78
CA GLY A 109 -5.17 2.61 -6.72
C GLY A 109 -4.15 1.59 -6.23
N LYS A 110 -4.50 0.72 -5.27
CA LYS A 110 -3.63 -0.38 -4.80
C LYS A 110 -3.17 -1.31 -5.93
N SER A 111 -4.10 -1.78 -6.78
CA SER A 111 -3.76 -2.65 -7.92
C SER A 111 -2.90 -1.94 -8.96
N SER A 112 -3.14 -0.65 -9.21
CA SER A 112 -2.28 0.16 -10.09
C SER A 112 -0.87 0.31 -9.51
N MET A 113 -0.76 0.50 -8.19
CA MET A 113 0.53 0.57 -7.50
C MET A 113 1.27 -0.77 -7.58
N LEU A 114 0.58 -1.89 -7.32
CA LEU A 114 1.14 -3.23 -7.49
C LEU A 114 1.68 -3.44 -8.90
N ASN A 115 0.89 -3.12 -9.92
CA ASN A 115 1.32 -3.19 -11.32
C ASN A 115 2.60 -2.39 -11.58
N ALA A 116 2.67 -1.15 -11.08
CA ALA A 116 3.84 -0.30 -11.25
C ALA A 116 5.07 -0.89 -10.55
N LEU A 117 4.90 -1.49 -9.37
CA LEU A 117 6.00 -2.10 -8.60
C LEU A 117 6.54 -3.40 -9.23
N THR A 118 5.66 -4.20 -9.87
CA THR A 118 6.03 -5.49 -10.47
C THR A 118 6.37 -5.41 -11.96
N LYS A 119 6.25 -4.24 -12.59
CA LYS A 119 6.42 -4.06 -14.05
C LYS A 119 7.72 -4.65 -14.60
N ASP A 120 8.82 -4.48 -13.85
CA ASP A 120 10.15 -4.96 -14.27
C ASP A 120 10.47 -6.37 -13.75
N TYR A 121 9.63 -6.92 -12.86
CA TYR A 121 9.84 -8.22 -12.26
C TYR A 121 9.24 -9.32 -13.15
N LYS A 122 10.02 -9.72 -14.14
CA LYS A 122 9.73 -10.86 -15.04
C LYS A 122 10.24 -12.16 -14.40
N MET A 123 9.56 -12.69 -13.39
CA MET A 123 9.71 -14.12 -13.07
C MET A 123 8.77 -14.96 -13.95
N GLU A 124 9.16 -16.22 -14.21
CA GLU A 124 8.62 -17.23 -15.15
C GLU A 124 7.12 -17.59 -15.04
N THR A 125 6.31 -16.80 -14.34
CA THR A 125 4.87 -16.99 -14.27
C THR A 125 4.18 -15.95 -15.13
N GLY A 126 3.99 -16.26 -16.42
CA GLY A 126 3.21 -15.45 -17.38
C GLY A 126 1.77 -15.10 -16.94
N ALA A 127 1.33 -15.58 -15.77
CA ALA A 127 0.03 -15.35 -15.17
C ALA A 127 -0.08 -14.05 -14.32
N ILE A 128 1.01 -13.36 -13.96
CA ILE A 128 0.92 -12.19 -13.07
C ILE A 128 0.20 -11.02 -13.75
N SER A 129 0.56 -10.70 -15.00
CA SER A 129 -0.06 -9.61 -15.78
C SER A 129 -1.58 -9.82 -15.97
N GLU A 130 -2.01 -11.04 -16.30
CA GLU A 130 -3.43 -11.38 -16.46
C GLU A 130 -4.21 -11.39 -15.14
N LYS A 131 -3.58 -11.81 -14.04
CA LYS A 131 -4.23 -11.84 -12.72
C LYS A 131 -4.50 -10.45 -12.18
N ILE A 132 -3.60 -9.49 -12.39
CA ILE A 132 -3.78 -8.11 -11.89
C ILE A 132 -4.77 -7.32 -12.76
N GLY A 133 -4.87 -7.64 -14.06
CA GLY A 133 -5.79 -7.00 -15.01
C GLY A 133 -7.27 -7.35 -14.84
N ARG A 134 -7.61 -8.45 -14.15
CA ARG A 134 -8.99 -8.82 -13.80
C ARG A 134 -9.48 -8.03 -12.59
N GLY A 135 -9.56 -6.71 -12.75
CA GLY A 135 -10.19 -5.82 -11.80
C GLY A 135 -11.68 -6.11 -11.66
N LYS A 136 -12.06 -7.04 -10.78
CA LYS A 136 -13.37 -7.09 -10.12
C LYS A 136 -13.42 -8.22 -9.08
N HIS A 137 -13.85 -7.86 -7.87
CA HIS A 137 -14.36 -8.70 -6.77
C HIS A 137 -13.43 -9.05 -5.59
N THR A 138 -13.76 -8.40 -4.46
CA THR A 138 -13.81 -8.91 -3.06
C THR A 138 -12.62 -9.70 -2.51
N THR A 139 -11.80 -9.00 -1.73
CA THR A 139 -10.72 -9.50 -0.86
C THR A 139 -11.29 -10.38 0.27
N ARG A 140 -11.66 -11.63 -0.05
CA ARG A 140 -11.78 -12.71 0.95
C ARG A 140 -10.52 -13.59 0.99
N HIS A 141 -9.70 -13.55 -0.05
CA HIS A 141 -8.41 -14.23 -0.12
C HIS A 141 -7.29 -13.20 -0.20
N SER A 142 -6.26 -13.38 0.63
CA SER A 142 -4.99 -12.65 0.54
C SER A 142 -4.16 -13.31 -0.55
N GLU A 143 -3.69 -12.53 -1.52
CA GLU A 143 -2.76 -12.99 -2.55
C GLU A 143 -1.35 -12.50 -2.21
N ILE A 144 -0.31 -13.14 -2.73
CA ILE A 144 1.08 -12.72 -2.52
C ILE A 144 1.68 -12.34 -3.87
N PHE A 145 2.24 -11.13 -3.93
CA PHE A 145 2.94 -10.59 -5.09
C PHE A 145 4.43 -10.41 -4.76
N ASN A 146 5.29 -11.03 -5.57
CA ASN A 146 6.73 -10.83 -5.46
C ASN A 146 7.10 -9.53 -6.20
N ILE A 147 7.70 -8.58 -5.48
CA ILE A 147 8.21 -7.33 -6.06
C ILE A 147 9.65 -7.53 -6.55
N ASP A 148 10.42 -8.33 -5.82
CA ASP A 148 11.70 -8.90 -6.20
C ASP A 148 11.86 -10.28 -5.54
N SER A 149 13.07 -10.86 -5.53
CA SER A 149 13.31 -12.19 -4.95
C SER A 149 12.98 -12.29 -3.45
N ASN A 150 13.07 -11.18 -2.70
CA ASN A 150 13.01 -11.17 -1.24
C ASN A 150 12.00 -10.16 -0.68
N SER A 151 11.14 -9.59 -1.53
CA SER A 151 10.18 -8.55 -1.16
C SER A 151 8.78 -8.96 -1.59
N TYR A 152 7.85 -9.00 -0.65
CA TYR A 152 6.51 -9.55 -0.84
C TYR A 152 5.46 -8.52 -0.51
N VAL A 153 4.43 -8.41 -1.34
CA VAL A 153 3.23 -7.61 -1.05
C VAL A 153 2.00 -8.50 -0.96
N PHE A 154 1.20 -8.25 0.08
CA PHE A 154 -0.06 -8.94 0.38
C PHE A 154 -1.26 -8.01 0.19
#